data_AF-A0A4R8M3A4-F1
#
_entry.id   AF-A0A4R8M3A4-F1
#
_cell.length_a   1.000
_cell.length_b   1.000
_cell.length_c   1.000
_cell.angle_alpha   90.00
_cell.angle_beta   90.00
_cell.angle_gamma   90.00
#
_symmetry.space_group_name_H-M   'P 1'
#
loop_
_entity.id
_entity.type
_entity.pdbx_description
1 polymer ?
#
loop_
_entity_poly.entity_id
_entity_poly.type
_entity_poly.pdbx_seq_one_letter_code
_entity_poly.pdbx_strand_id
1 'polypeptide(L)'
;MKRTLTAISCAVASALVPTWSVAADFDGKTPLICATYDAHSCDPGVLCERALPGDIGLPQFMRVDFAKKTIEGTSRTTPIQSIDKTPGQVLMQGNELGFGWTMVIDSATGEMTSTIVNRDSTFVMFGACTPK
;
A
#
# COMPACT_ATOMS: atom_id res chain seq x y z
N MET A 1 -63.91 -25.32 30.36
CA MET A 1 -63.12 -24.10 30.07
C MET A 1 -61.64 -24.46 30.13
N LYS A 2 -60.99 -24.61 28.96
CA LYS A 2 -59.55 -24.90 28.84
C LYS A 2 -58.89 -23.63 28.27
N ARG A 3 -57.98 -23.02 29.01
CA ARG A 3 -57.13 -21.91 28.53
C ARG A 3 -55.72 -22.45 28.35
N THR A 4 -55.42 -22.91 27.15
CA THR A 4 -54.08 -23.26 26.70
C THR A 4 -53.36 -21.95 26.34
N LEU A 5 -52.38 -21.56 27.14
CA LEU A 5 -51.43 -20.49 26.82
C LEU A 5 -50.32 -21.09 25.94
N THR A 6 -50.40 -20.83 24.64
CA THR A 6 -49.34 -21.20 23.69
C THR A 6 -48.25 -20.12 23.77
N ALA A 7 -47.14 -20.44 24.43
CA ALA A 7 -45.95 -19.58 24.44
C ALA A 7 -45.28 -19.65 23.06
N ILE A 8 -45.39 -18.57 22.29
CA ILE A 8 -44.69 -18.41 21.01
C ILE A 8 -43.23 -18.08 21.32
N SER A 9 -42.37 -19.10 21.32
CA SER A 9 -40.93 -18.95 21.39
C SER A 9 -40.41 -18.42 20.07
N CYS A 10 -40.15 -17.11 19.99
CA CYS A 10 -39.54 -16.46 18.84
C CYS A 10 -38.03 -16.75 18.86
N ALA A 11 -37.62 -17.84 18.23
CA ALA A 11 -36.20 -18.16 18.04
C ALA A 11 -35.59 -17.19 17.02
N VAL A 12 -34.92 -16.15 17.51
CA VAL A 12 -34.10 -15.25 16.68
C VAL A 12 -32.83 -16.00 16.30
N ALA A 13 -32.87 -16.70 15.17
CA ALA A 13 -31.70 -17.27 14.54
C ALA A 13 -30.88 -16.15 13.87
N SER A 14 -29.94 -15.57 14.61
CA SER A 14 -28.94 -14.66 14.05
C SER A 14 -28.10 -15.39 13.00
N ALA A 15 -28.42 -15.16 11.72
CA ALA A 15 -27.63 -15.64 10.60
C ALA A 15 -26.26 -14.94 10.62
N LEU A 16 -25.23 -15.66 11.05
CA LEU A 16 -23.83 -15.31 10.82
C LEU A 16 -23.58 -15.40 9.31
N VAL A 17 -23.82 -14.31 8.58
CA VAL A 17 -23.35 -14.19 7.20
C VAL A 17 -21.82 -14.16 7.25
N PRO A 18 -21.12 -15.12 6.61
CA PRO A 18 -19.68 -15.02 6.50
C PRO A 18 -19.37 -13.77 5.69
N THR A 19 -18.72 -12.80 6.31
CA THR A 19 -18.12 -11.68 5.59
C THR A 19 -16.98 -12.26 4.77
N TRP A 20 -17.23 -12.47 3.48
CA TRP A 20 -16.16 -12.74 2.54
C TRP A 20 -15.34 -11.46 2.47
N SER A 21 -14.26 -11.41 3.24
CA SER A 21 -13.23 -10.40 3.06
C SER A 21 -12.64 -10.65 1.68
N VAL A 22 -13.10 -9.90 0.69
CA VAL A 22 -12.35 -9.74 -0.56
C VAL A 22 -11.07 -9.01 -0.14
N ALA A 23 -10.03 -9.78 0.17
CA ALA A 23 -8.69 -9.22 0.29
C ALA A 23 -8.45 -8.49 -1.03
N ALA A 24 -8.21 -7.19 -0.94
CA ALA A 24 -8.01 -6.37 -2.13
C ALA A 24 -6.90 -6.99 -3.01
N ASP A 25 -7.03 -6.86 -4.33
CA ASP A 25 -6.21 -7.55 -5.34
C ASP A 25 -4.75 -7.04 -5.40
N PHE A 26 -4.04 -7.04 -4.27
CA PHE A 26 -2.60 -6.74 -4.16
C PHE A 26 -1.78 -8.00 -4.45
N ASP A 27 -2.06 -8.60 -5.60
CA ASP A 27 -1.55 -9.90 -6.00
C ASP A 27 -0.20 -9.84 -6.73
N GLY A 28 0.39 -8.65 -6.84
CA GLY A 28 1.63 -8.41 -7.59
C GLY A 28 1.47 -8.56 -9.11
N LYS A 29 0.24 -8.52 -9.63
CA LYS A 29 -0.06 -8.62 -11.07
C LYS A 29 -1.01 -7.53 -11.53
N THR A 30 -2.02 -7.21 -10.73
CA THR A 30 -3.01 -6.17 -11.01
C THR A 30 -2.35 -4.79 -10.90
N PRO A 31 -2.40 -3.93 -11.93
CA PRO A 31 -1.84 -2.59 -11.86
C PRO A 31 -2.45 -1.79 -10.71
N LEU A 32 -1.63 -0.96 -10.04
CA LEU A 32 -2.06 -0.19 -8.88
C LEU A 32 -1.90 1.31 -9.11
N ILE A 33 -2.77 2.10 -8.51
CA ILE A 33 -2.55 3.53 -8.25
C ILE A 33 -2.27 3.71 -6.77
N CYS A 34 -1.16 4.37 -6.44
CA CYS A 34 -0.73 4.65 -5.09
C CYS A 34 -0.70 6.15 -4.83
N ALA A 35 -1.09 6.55 -3.62
CA ALA A 35 -0.99 7.92 -3.13
C ALA A 35 -0.11 7.96 -1.88
N THR A 36 0.79 8.93 -1.80
CA THR A 36 1.63 9.18 -0.62
C THR A 36 1.01 10.29 0.21
N TYR A 37 1.02 10.14 1.54
CA TYR A 37 0.44 11.13 2.46
C TYR A 37 1.38 11.55 3.58
N ASP A 38 2.51 10.86 3.76
CA ASP A 38 3.52 11.22 4.76
C ASP A 38 4.92 10.93 4.23
N ALA A 39 5.87 11.79 4.56
CA ALA A 39 7.25 11.62 4.17
C ALA A 39 8.25 12.19 5.19
N HIS A 40 9.46 11.63 5.18
CA HIS A 40 10.59 12.11 5.95
C HIS A 40 11.81 12.28 5.05
N SER A 41 12.51 13.41 5.20
CA SER A 41 13.82 13.66 4.60
C SER A 41 14.90 13.53 5.67
N CYS A 42 15.91 12.71 5.41
CA CYS A 42 16.98 12.40 6.34
C CYS A 42 18.34 12.61 5.67
N ASP A 43 19.07 13.64 6.11
CA ASP A 43 20.43 13.91 5.66
C ASP A 43 21.47 13.52 6.74
N PRO A 44 22.72 13.21 6.37
CA PRO A 44 23.76 12.87 7.32
C PRO A 44 24.01 13.95 8.37
N GLY A 45 23.97 13.58 9.65
CA GLY A 45 24.32 14.45 10.78
C GLY A 45 23.23 15.41 11.24
N VAL A 46 22.02 15.34 10.65
CA VAL A 46 20.86 16.14 11.07
C VAL A 46 19.68 15.24 11.47
N LEU A 47 18.68 15.83 12.12
CA LEU A 47 17.43 15.14 12.43
C LEU A 47 16.60 14.99 11.15
N CYS A 48 15.91 13.85 11.02
CA CYS A 48 14.96 13.67 9.92
C CYS A 48 13.78 14.64 10.07
N GLU A 49 13.47 15.35 8.99
CA GLU A 49 12.37 16.30 8.94
C GLU A 49 11.14 15.66 8.32
N ARG A 50 9.98 15.83 8.96
CA ARG A 50 8.68 15.40 8.43
C ARG A 50 8.16 16.44 7.43
N ALA A 51 7.71 16.02 6.26
CA ALA A 51 7.12 16.90 5.25
C ALA A 51 6.02 16.17 4.47
N LEU A 52 5.21 16.93 3.74
CA LEU A 52 4.35 16.32 2.71
C LEU A 52 5.22 15.91 1.52
N PRO A 53 4.93 14.77 0.86
CA PRO A 53 5.72 14.28 -0.27
C PRO A 53 5.97 15.34 -1.35
N GLY A 54 4.95 16.08 -1.75
CA GLY A 54 5.07 17.11 -2.78
C GLY A 54 5.99 18.28 -2.41
N ASP A 55 6.05 18.65 -1.12
CA ASP A 55 6.83 19.79 -0.65
C ASP A 55 8.34 19.55 -0.74
N ILE A 56 8.75 18.28 -0.72
CA ILE A 56 10.15 17.82 -0.83
C ILE A 56 10.44 17.12 -2.16
N GLY A 57 9.59 17.32 -3.18
CA GLY A 57 9.80 16.80 -4.53
C GLY A 57 9.58 15.30 -4.71
N LEU A 58 8.93 14.64 -3.75
CA LEU A 58 8.53 13.24 -3.83
C LEU A 58 7.16 13.09 -4.50
N PRO A 59 6.88 11.94 -5.15
CA PRO A 59 5.65 11.76 -5.90
C PRO A 59 4.43 11.65 -4.98
N GLN A 60 3.41 12.49 -5.20
CA GLN A 60 2.12 12.40 -4.51
C GLN A 60 1.26 11.24 -5.01
N PHE A 61 1.38 10.90 -6.30
CA PHE A 61 0.71 9.78 -6.93
C PHE A 61 1.69 9.00 -7.79
N MET A 62 1.53 7.67 -7.80
CA MET A 62 2.32 6.76 -8.60
C MET A 62 1.44 5.66 -9.17
N ARG A 63 1.80 5.14 -10.35
CA ARG A 63 1.20 3.94 -10.94
C ARG A 63 2.20 2.81 -10.97
N VAL A 64 1.86 1.69 -10.34
CA VAL A 64 2.64 0.45 -10.40
C VAL A 64 2.09 -0.40 -11.54
N ASP A 65 2.95 -0.78 -12.48
CA ASP A 65 2.63 -1.68 -13.58
C ASP A 65 3.51 -2.93 -13.47
N PHE A 66 2.97 -4.00 -12.88
CA PHE A 66 3.72 -5.24 -12.66
C PHE A 66 4.07 -5.96 -13.96
N ALA A 67 3.23 -5.83 -14.99
CA ALA A 67 3.47 -6.44 -16.29
C ALA A 67 4.63 -5.75 -17.03
N LYS A 68 4.65 -4.41 -17.02
CA LYS A 68 5.76 -3.62 -17.59
C LYS A 68 6.97 -3.52 -16.67
N LYS A 69 6.82 -3.91 -15.40
CA LYS A 69 7.82 -3.74 -14.34
C LYS A 69 8.25 -2.29 -14.22
N THR A 70 7.29 -1.37 -14.08
CA THR A 70 7.56 0.06 -13.92
C THR A 70 6.76 0.68 -12.77
N ILE A 71 7.32 1.72 -12.17
CA ILE A 71 6.60 2.66 -11.31
C ILE A 71 6.62 4.03 -12.01
N GLU A 72 5.45 4.57 -12.31
CA GLU A 72 5.27 5.82 -13.03
C GLU A 72 4.76 6.90 -12.08
N GLY A 73 5.58 7.90 -11.79
CA GLY A 73 5.14 9.14 -11.14
C GLY A 73 4.74 10.20 -12.16
N THR A 74 4.37 11.39 -11.67
CA THR A 74 3.95 12.51 -12.54
C THR A 74 5.03 12.96 -13.52
N SER A 75 6.30 12.92 -13.13
CA SER A 75 7.41 13.46 -13.93
C SER A 75 8.40 12.41 -14.41
N ARG A 76 8.37 11.19 -13.86
CA ARG A 76 9.41 10.17 -14.06
C ARG A 76 8.82 8.76 -13.98
N THR A 77 9.48 7.84 -14.68
CA THR A 77 9.17 6.41 -14.65
C THR A 77 10.42 5.64 -14.32
N THR A 78 10.41 4.85 -13.24
CA THR A 78 11.52 3.99 -12.85
C THR A 78 11.23 2.53 -13.18
N PRO A 79 12.23 1.75 -13.64
CA PRO A 79 12.09 0.31 -13.81
C PRO A 79 12.14 -0.41 -12.46
N ILE A 80 11.30 -1.44 -12.30
CA ILE A 80 11.33 -2.39 -11.18
C ILE A 80 12.32 -3.50 -11.54
N GLN A 81 13.38 -3.65 -10.75
CA GLN A 81 14.44 -4.63 -10.99
C GLN A 81 14.13 -5.98 -10.32
N SER A 82 13.54 -5.96 -9.13
CA SER A 82 13.09 -7.16 -8.42
C SER A 82 11.67 -6.98 -7.88
N ILE A 83 10.92 -8.08 -7.89
CA ILE A 83 9.62 -8.21 -7.24
C ILE A 83 9.69 -9.50 -6.42
N ASP A 84 9.47 -9.38 -5.12
CA ASP A 84 9.30 -10.50 -4.21
C ASP A 84 7.90 -10.46 -3.61
N LYS A 85 7.16 -11.56 -3.75
CA LYS A 85 5.78 -11.66 -3.28
C LYS A 85 5.69 -12.74 -2.22
N THR A 86 5.15 -12.35 -1.07
CA THR A 86 4.77 -13.26 0.01
C THR A 86 3.26 -13.11 0.28
N PRO A 87 2.65 -13.96 1.13
CA PRO A 87 1.25 -13.78 1.53
C PRO A 87 0.97 -12.45 2.24
N GLY A 88 1.96 -11.84 2.88
CA GLY A 88 1.78 -10.59 3.63
C GLY A 88 2.08 -9.32 2.84
N GLN A 89 2.90 -9.40 1.79
CA GLN A 89 3.35 -8.21 1.08
C GLN A 89 3.83 -8.47 -0.34
N VAL A 90 3.80 -7.41 -1.14
CA VAL A 90 4.53 -7.28 -2.41
C VAL A 90 5.69 -6.30 -2.19
N LEU A 91 6.91 -6.81 -2.25
CA LEU A 91 8.14 -6.04 -2.15
C LEU A 91 8.72 -5.81 -3.55
N MET A 92 9.13 -4.58 -3.82
CA MET A 92 9.69 -4.13 -5.09
C MET A 92 10.97 -3.34 -4.84
N GLN A 93 11.98 -3.51 -5.70
CA GLN A 93 13.21 -2.75 -5.61
C GLN A 93 13.71 -2.33 -6.99
N GLY A 94 14.52 -1.27 -6.99
CA GLY A 94 15.21 -0.81 -8.18
C GLY A 94 16.19 0.30 -7.87
N ASN A 95 16.76 0.86 -8.92
CA ASN A 95 17.58 2.05 -8.86
C ASN A 95 17.42 2.86 -10.15
N GLU A 96 17.57 4.18 -10.03
CA GLU A 96 17.56 5.11 -11.14
C GLU A 96 18.27 6.42 -10.72
N LEU A 97 19.03 7.04 -11.64
CA LEU A 97 19.71 8.34 -11.44
C LEU A 97 20.58 8.43 -10.17
N GLY A 98 21.21 7.34 -9.77
CA GLY A 98 22.07 7.28 -8.58
C GLY A 98 21.31 7.10 -7.26
N PHE A 99 19.99 6.95 -7.30
CA PHE A 99 19.18 6.55 -6.16
C PHE A 99 18.85 5.06 -6.23
N GLY A 100 18.98 4.37 -5.10
CA GLY A 100 18.33 3.08 -4.86
C GLY A 100 16.97 3.31 -4.21
N TRP A 101 16.00 2.44 -4.49
CA TRP A 101 14.70 2.50 -3.84
C TRP A 101 14.17 1.11 -3.53
N THR A 102 13.31 1.05 -2.51
CA THR A 102 12.54 -0.13 -2.13
C THR A 102 11.13 0.32 -1.78
N MET A 103 10.13 -0.40 -2.25
CA MET A 103 8.73 -0.18 -1.94
C MET A 103 8.09 -1.48 -1.51
N VAL A 104 7.29 -1.43 -0.46
CA VAL A 104 6.52 -2.54 0.08
C VAL A 104 5.05 -2.14 0.10
N ILE A 105 4.19 -3.06 -0.33
CA ILE A 105 2.74 -2.92 -0.26
C ILE A 105 2.20 -4.10 0.54
N ASP A 106 1.45 -3.82 1.60
CA ASP A 106 0.71 -4.83 2.36
C ASP A 106 -0.35 -5.49 1.46
N SER A 107 -0.36 -6.82 1.41
CA SER A 107 -1.22 -7.56 0.50
C SER A 107 -2.69 -7.61 0.93
N ALA A 108 -3.03 -7.22 2.16
CA ALA A 108 -4.39 -7.21 2.68
C ALA A 108 -5.02 -5.80 2.67
N THR A 109 -4.24 -4.78 3.05
CA THR A 109 -4.73 -3.41 3.24
C THR A 109 -4.36 -2.48 2.09
N GLY A 110 -3.28 -2.77 1.35
CA GLY A 110 -2.73 -1.87 0.35
C GLY A 110 -1.90 -0.73 0.93
N GLU A 111 -1.69 -0.71 2.24
CA GLU A 111 -0.77 0.25 2.86
C GLU A 111 0.63 0.08 2.27
N MET A 112 1.27 1.22 2.00
CA MET A 112 2.53 1.27 1.29
C MET A 112 3.57 1.99 2.11
N THR A 113 4.78 1.42 2.14
CA THR A 113 5.98 2.05 2.67
C THR A 113 7.06 2.02 1.60
N SER A 114 7.79 3.12 1.44
CA SER A 114 8.87 3.21 0.47
C SER A 114 10.05 3.99 1.01
N THR A 115 11.25 3.62 0.56
CA THR A 115 12.50 4.31 0.84
C THR A 115 13.20 4.63 -0.46
N ILE A 116 13.77 5.83 -0.56
CA ILE A 116 14.64 6.26 -1.65
C ILE A 116 15.94 6.75 -1.01
N VAL A 117 17.09 6.26 -1.46
CA VAL A 117 18.38 6.55 -0.84
C VAL A 117 19.45 6.80 -1.90
N ASN A 118 20.31 7.78 -1.65
CA ASN A 118 21.59 7.90 -2.33
C ASN A 118 22.69 8.18 -1.30
N ARG A 119 23.84 8.67 -1.77
CA ARG A 119 24.99 9.03 -0.93
C ARG A 119 24.68 10.16 0.07
N ASP A 120 23.84 11.10 -0.32
CA ASP A 120 23.73 12.41 0.33
C ASP A 120 22.44 12.56 1.13
N SER A 121 21.38 11.84 0.78
CA SER A 121 20.05 11.93 1.39
C SER A 121 19.31 10.59 1.37
N THR A 122 18.41 10.42 2.33
CA THR A 122 17.42 9.32 2.38
C THR A 122 16.03 9.88 2.58
N PHE A 123 15.08 9.35 1.84
CA PHE A 123 13.67 9.66 1.96
C PHE A 123 12.89 8.42 2.39
N VAL A 124 11.97 8.59 3.34
CA VAL A 124 10.99 7.56 3.72
C VAL A 124 9.61 8.10 3.38
N MET A 125 8.76 7.29 2.74
CA MET A 125 7.40 7.67 2.35
C MET A 125 6.41 6.63 2.84
N PHE A 126 5.25 7.11 3.26
CA PHE A 126 4.09 6.28 3.59
C PHE A 126 2.90 6.67 2.70
N GLY A 127 2.10 5.66 2.37
CA GLY A 127 1.00 5.81 1.43
C GLY A 127 0.04 4.63 1.48
N ALA A 128 -0.85 4.61 0.50
CA ALA A 128 -1.72 3.47 0.24
C ALA A 128 -1.95 3.33 -1.27
N CYS A 129 -2.20 2.09 -1.69
CA CYS A 129 -2.46 1.73 -3.07
C CYS A 129 -3.87 1.19 -3.24
N THR A 130 -4.40 1.31 -4.45
CA THR A 130 -5.68 0.72 -4.86
C THR A 130 -5.51 0.02 -6.21
N PRO A 131 -6.15 -1.14 -6.43
CA PRO A 131 -6.25 -1.73 -7.76
C PRO A 131 -6.87 -0.76 -8.76
N LYS A 132 -6.34 -0.73 -9.99
CA LYS A 132 -6.81 0.11 -11.10
C LYS A 132 -7.81 -0.63 -11.99
#